data_AF-E6WMX1-F1
#
_entry.id   AF-E6WMX1-F1
#
_cell.length_a   1.000
_cell.length_b   1.000
_cell.length_c   1.000
_cell.angle_alpha   90.00
_cell.angle_beta   90.00
_cell.angle_gamma   90.00
#
_symmetry.space_group_name_H-M   'P 1'
#
loop_
_entity.id
_entity.type
_entity.pdbx_description
1 polymer ?
#
loop_
_entity_poly.entity_id
_entity_poly.type
_entity_poly.pdbx_seq_one_letter_code
_entity_poly.pdbx_strand_id
1 'polypeptide(L)'
;MPLKERFILVKPQNELVSQYNNVVEFAINHASQSGRNVRICVPNKSSPSCEDFFSQVFDGQIYRALRNKKQLVSSGVKIGLFSSQTLRKEHILLDAVYLVTFPNAELLSVIESHGRKATVIVFGAVGEEIDVVDNWAQRYQPKPLNLA
;
A
#
# COMPACT_ATOMS: atom_id res chain seq x y z
N MET A 1 15.32 16.68 6.47
CA MET A 1 14.83 16.33 5.12
C MET A 1 13.34 16.05 5.24
N PRO A 2 12.47 16.67 4.43
CA PRO A 2 11.04 16.51 4.60
C PRO A 2 10.64 15.06 4.31
N LEU A 3 9.81 14.51 5.18
CA LEU A 3 9.06 13.29 4.93
C LEU A 3 8.25 13.50 3.63
N LYS A 4 8.25 12.52 2.71
CA LYS A 4 7.48 12.61 1.45
C LYS A 4 5.96 12.61 1.73
N GLU A 5 5.14 12.68 0.70
CA GLU A 5 3.69 12.81 0.86
C GLU A 5 3.04 11.59 1.53
N ARG A 6 2.01 11.85 2.34
CA ARG A 6 1.12 10.83 2.91
C ARG A 6 -0.27 11.05 2.33
N PHE A 7 -0.93 9.97 1.94
CA PHE A 7 -2.29 9.96 1.43
C PHE A 7 -3.16 8.99 2.24
N ILE A 8 -4.45 9.29 2.34
CA ILE A 8 -5.41 8.43 3.03
C ILE A 8 -6.73 8.35 2.28
N LEU A 9 -7.27 7.14 2.15
CA LEU A 9 -8.66 6.87 1.82
C LEU A 9 -9.20 5.80 2.77
N VAL A 10 -10.14 6.20 3.62
CA VAL A 10 -10.87 5.28 4.48
C VAL A 10 -12.36 5.42 4.20
N LYS A 11 -13.00 4.30 3.87
CA LYS A 11 -14.42 4.24 3.49
C LYS A 11 -15.03 2.91 3.94
N PRO A 12 -16.37 2.79 3.97
CA PRO A 12 -17.02 1.49 4.10
C PRO A 12 -16.51 0.47 3.06
N GLN A 13 -16.43 -0.81 3.44
CA GLN A 13 -15.83 -1.87 2.61
C GLN A 13 -16.46 -1.96 1.21
N ASN A 14 -17.79 -1.83 1.10
CA ASN A 14 -18.52 -1.86 -0.16
C ASN A 14 -18.12 -0.73 -1.12
N GLU A 15 -17.77 0.45 -0.61
CA GLU A 15 -17.29 1.55 -1.43
C GLU A 15 -15.83 1.35 -1.88
N LEU A 16 -15.00 0.75 -1.03
CA LEU A 16 -13.58 0.51 -1.36
C LEU A 16 -13.39 -0.49 -2.48
N VAL A 17 -14.21 -1.53 -2.54
CA VAL A 17 -14.14 -2.56 -3.61
C VAL A 17 -14.18 -1.90 -5.00
N SER A 18 -15.02 -0.87 -5.18
CA SER A 18 -15.12 -0.12 -6.44
C SER A 18 -13.86 0.69 -6.78
N GLN A 19 -12.95 0.89 -5.82
CA GLN A 19 -11.78 1.77 -5.91
C GLN A 19 -10.45 0.99 -5.97
N TYR A 20 -10.48 -0.34 -5.89
CA TYR A 20 -9.26 -1.16 -5.85
C TYR A 20 -8.34 -0.93 -7.05
N ASN A 21 -8.90 -0.85 -8.26
CA ASN A 21 -8.12 -0.56 -9.47
C ASN A 21 -7.56 0.86 -9.43
N ASN A 22 -8.40 1.83 -9.09
CA ASN A 22 -8.04 3.25 -9.09
C ASN A 22 -6.92 3.54 -8.10
N VAL A 23 -6.91 2.92 -6.91
CA VAL A 23 -5.85 3.15 -5.92
C VAL A 23 -4.51 2.57 -6.38
N VAL A 24 -4.52 1.42 -7.07
CA VAL A 24 -3.32 0.80 -7.62
C VAL A 24 -2.77 1.63 -8.77
N GLU A 25 -3.64 2.09 -9.67
CA GLU A 25 -3.27 2.98 -10.77
C GLU A 25 -2.69 4.31 -10.24
N PHE A 26 -3.32 4.91 -9.24
CA PHE A 26 -2.80 6.11 -8.58
C PHE A 26 -1.39 5.87 -8.03
N ALA A 27 -1.16 4.75 -7.35
CA ALA A 27 0.15 4.41 -6.80
C ALA A 27 1.22 4.22 -7.91
N ILE A 28 0.86 3.56 -9.01
CA ILE A 28 1.75 3.36 -10.17
C ILE A 28 2.07 4.70 -10.83
N ASN A 29 1.07 5.56 -11.06
CA ASN A 29 1.26 6.87 -11.68
C ASN A 29 2.17 7.77 -10.83
N HIS A 30 1.93 7.82 -9.51
CA HIS A 30 2.79 8.57 -8.58
C HIS A 30 4.22 8.03 -8.57
N ALA A 31 4.38 6.70 -8.56
CA ALA A 31 5.69 6.05 -8.60
C ALA A 31 6.44 6.35 -9.91
N SER A 32 5.74 6.28 -11.05
CA SER A 32 6.29 6.58 -12.38
C SER A 32 6.80 8.01 -12.47
N GLN A 33 5.98 9.01 -12.09
CA GLN A 33 6.34 10.43 -12.10
C GLN A 33 7.56 10.76 -11.22
N SER A 34 7.80 9.94 -10.20
CA SER A 34 8.88 10.15 -9.23
C SER A 34 10.05 9.19 -9.39
N GLY A 35 10.07 8.36 -10.44
CA GLY A 35 11.15 7.40 -10.72
C GLY A 35 11.29 6.31 -9.65
N ARG A 36 10.19 5.91 -9.01
CA ARG A 36 10.15 4.98 -7.87
C ARG A 36 9.39 3.71 -8.21
N ASN A 37 9.53 2.73 -7.32
CA ASN A 37 8.81 1.47 -7.38
C ASN A 37 7.62 1.48 -6.40
N VAL A 38 6.63 0.64 -6.68
CA VAL A 38 5.47 0.43 -5.81
C VAL A 38 5.67 -0.80 -4.94
N ARG A 39 5.43 -0.63 -3.65
CA ARG A 39 5.37 -1.72 -2.65
C ARG A 39 3.94 -1.82 -2.16
N ILE A 40 3.19 -2.81 -2.63
CA ILE A 40 1.87 -3.12 -2.08
C ILE A 40 2.08 -3.87 -0.78
N CYS A 41 1.53 -3.33 0.29
CA CYS A 41 1.81 -3.71 1.67
C CYS A 41 0.53 -4.22 2.32
N VAL A 42 0.55 -5.48 2.75
CA VAL A 42 -0.54 -6.17 3.43
C VAL A 42 -0.05 -6.77 4.74
N PRO A 43 -0.87 -6.84 5.79
CA PRO A 43 -0.45 -7.44 7.06
C PRO A 43 -0.10 -8.92 6.89
N ASN A 44 -0.93 -9.65 6.11
CA ASN A 44 -0.72 -11.05 5.77
C ASN A 44 -1.05 -11.29 4.29
N LYS A 45 -0.08 -11.83 3.53
CA LYS A 45 -0.22 -12.13 2.08
C LYS A 45 -1.19 -13.29 1.79
N SER A 46 -1.57 -14.05 2.80
CA SER A 46 -2.44 -15.23 2.69
C SER A 46 -3.82 -15.01 3.31
N SER A 47 -4.20 -13.79 3.70
CA SER A 47 -5.55 -13.55 4.21
C SER A 47 -6.58 -13.60 3.07
N PRO A 48 -7.82 -14.05 3.32
CA PRO A 48 -8.89 -14.04 2.32
C PRO A 48 -9.12 -12.64 1.72
N SER A 49 -9.15 -11.60 2.55
CA SER A 49 -9.33 -10.22 2.07
C SER A 49 -8.21 -9.74 1.14
N CYS A 50 -6.98 -10.22 1.36
CA CYS A 50 -5.86 -9.98 0.46
C CYS A 50 -6.07 -10.71 -0.87
N GLU A 51 -6.46 -11.98 -0.84
CA GLU A 51 -6.82 -12.75 -2.05
C GLU A 51 -7.95 -12.08 -2.85
N ASP A 52 -8.98 -11.59 -2.19
CA ASP A 52 -10.10 -10.87 -2.79
C ASP A 52 -9.63 -9.56 -3.46
N PHE A 53 -8.81 -8.76 -2.77
CA PHE A 53 -8.23 -7.54 -3.34
C PHE A 53 -7.39 -7.84 -4.58
N PHE A 54 -6.44 -8.77 -4.49
CA PHE A 54 -5.53 -9.04 -5.60
C PHE A 54 -6.22 -9.71 -6.79
N SER A 55 -7.22 -10.55 -6.56
CA SER A 55 -7.97 -11.21 -7.64
C SER A 55 -8.84 -10.25 -8.46
N GLN A 56 -9.23 -9.11 -7.87
CA GLN A 56 -9.96 -8.06 -8.57
C GLN A 56 -9.05 -7.09 -9.33
N VAL A 57 -7.85 -6.83 -8.80
CA VAL A 57 -6.90 -5.86 -9.38
C VAL A 57 -5.99 -6.49 -10.42
N PHE A 58 -5.63 -7.75 -10.22
CA PHE A 58 -4.65 -8.43 -11.05
C PHE A 58 -5.19 -9.77 -11.54
N ASP A 59 -4.84 -10.10 -12.78
CA ASP A 59 -5.09 -11.44 -13.32
C ASP A 59 -4.48 -12.52 -12.41
N GLY A 60 -5.14 -13.68 -12.34
CA GLY A 60 -4.73 -14.76 -11.44
C GLY A 60 -3.27 -15.22 -11.62
N GLN A 61 -2.71 -15.11 -12.83
CA GLN A 61 -1.29 -15.40 -13.08
C GLN A 61 -0.37 -14.34 -12.45
N ILE A 62 -0.73 -13.06 -12.58
CA ILE A 62 0.02 -11.94 -12.00
C ILE A 62 -0.02 -12.02 -10.48
N TYR A 63 -1.19 -12.26 -9.90
CA TYR A 63 -1.31 -12.41 -8.46
C TYR A 63 -0.42 -13.55 -7.93
N ARG A 64 -0.45 -14.73 -8.58
CA ARG A 64 0.42 -15.87 -8.22
C ARG A 64 1.90 -15.50 -8.32
N ALA A 65 2.30 -14.72 -9.32
CA ALA A 65 3.67 -14.25 -9.45
C ALA A 65 4.07 -13.34 -8.28
N LEU A 66 3.23 -12.34 -7.95
CA LEU A 66 3.45 -11.41 -6.83
C LEU A 66 3.54 -12.14 -5.49
N ARG A 67 2.67 -13.13 -5.24
CA ARG A 67 2.69 -13.96 -4.02
C ARG A 67 3.99 -14.74 -3.87
N ASN A 68 4.54 -15.23 -4.99
CA ASN A 68 5.82 -15.96 -5.05
C ASN A 68 7.05 -15.03 -5.06
N LYS A 69 6.91 -13.81 -4.52
CA LYS A 69 7.98 -12.80 -4.41
C LYS A 69 8.56 -12.35 -5.75
N LYS A 70 7.88 -12.61 -6.88
CA LYS A 70 8.27 -12.01 -8.15
C LYS A 70 7.78 -10.56 -8.17
N GLN A 71 8.56 -9.70 -8.81
CA GLN A 71 8.14 -8.33 -9.09
C GLN A 71 7.50 -8.29 -10.48
N LEU A 72 6.42 -7.52 -10.62
CA LEU A 72 5.84 -7.19 -11.90
C LEU A 72 6.38 -5.84 -12.37
N VAL A 73 6.46 -5.61 -13.68
CA VAL A 73 6.77 -4.30 -14.24
C VAL A 73 5.53 -3.81 -14.97
N SER A 74 5.04 -2.62 -14.60
CA SER A 74 3.94 -1.93 -15.29
C SER A 74 4.36 -0.49 -15.52
N SER A 75 4.25 0.01 -16.76
CA SER A 75 4.65 1.38 -17.12
C SER A 75 6.06 1.77 -16.63
N GLY A 76 7.01 0.83 -16.67
CA GLY A 76 8.39 1.02 -16.18
C GLY A 76 8.57 0.98 -14.66
N VAL A 77 7.49 0.86 -13.89
CA VAL A 77 7.47 0.79 -12.43
C VAL A 77 7.51 -0.67 -11.99
N LYS A 78 8.43 -1.02 -11.08
CA LYS A 78 8.41 -2.34 -10.44
C LYS A 78 7.37 -2.35 -9.32
N ILE A 79 6.53 -3.37 -9.31
CA ILE A 79 5.47 -3.60 -8.34
C ILE A 79 5.80 -4.89 -7.59
N GLY A 80 5.82 -4.83 -6.27
CA GLY A 80 6.03 -6.00 -5.41
C GLY A 80 5.06 -6.05 -4.26
N LEU A 81 4.82 -7.27 -3.76
CA LEU A 81 3.96 -7.54 -2.61
C LEU A 81 4.79 -7.76 -1.35
N PHE A 82 4.46 -7.06 -0.27
CA PHE A 82 5.19 -7.07 0.98
C PHE A 82 4.25 -7.20 2.18
N SER A 83 4.74 -7.84 3.24
CA SER A 83 4.13 -7.82 4.56
C SER A 83 5.09 -7.22 5.60
N SER A 84 4.59 -6.96 6.81
CA SER A 84 5.41 -6.47 7.92
C SER A 84 6.68 -7.31 8.10
N GLN A 85 6.56 -8.64 7.97
CA GLN A 85 7.68 -9.57 8.07
C GLN A 85 8.70 -9.41 6.93
N THR A 86 8.25 -9.26 5.67
CA THR A 86 9.20 -9.11 4.54
C THR A 86 9.84 -7.73 4.55
N LEU A 87 9.10 -6.68 4.93
CA LEU A 87 9.63 -5.33 5.08
C LEU A 87 10.77 -5.28 6.10
N ARG A 88 10.61 -5.93 7.26
CA ARG A 88 11.67 -6.00 8.29
C ARG A 88 12.92 -6.74 7.81
N LYS A 89 12.75 -7.84 7.07
CA LYS A 89 13.87 -8.70 6.63
C LYS A 89 14.71 -8.07 5.53
N GLU A 90 14.08 -7.34 4.62
CA GLU A 90 14.76 -6.93 3.40
C GLU A 90 15.76 -5.80 3.61
N HIS A 91 15.76 -5.08 4.75
CA HIS A 91 16.63 -3.91 5.06
C HIS A 91 16.66 -2.81 3.96
N ILE A 92 15.98 -3.01 2.83
CA ILE A 92 15.89 -2.17 1.65
C ILE A 92 14.56 -1.42 1.76
N LEU A 93 14.52 -0.39 2.59
CA LEU A 93 13.35 0.49 2.73
C LEU A 93 13.68 1.92 2.34
N LEU A 94 14.61 2.05 1.39
CA LEU A 94 14.92 3.31 0.74
C LEU A 94 13.95 3.56 -0.41
N ASP A 95 13.47 4.80 -0.41
CA ASP A 95 12.68 5.52 -1.41
C ASP A 95 11.74 4.70 -2.32
N ALA A 96 10.48 4.55 -1.91
CA ALA A 96 9.42 3.91 -2.70
C ALA A 96 8.06 4.58 -2.46
N VAL A 97 7.06 4.17 -3.25
CA VAL A 97 5.65 4.40 -2.97
C VAL A 97 5.09 3.16 -2.29
N TYR A 98 4.60 3.31 -1.07
CA TYR A 98 3.98 2.24 -0.29
C TYR A 98 2.47 2.38 -0.40
N LEU A 99 1.83 1.38 -1.01
CA LEU A 99 0.39 1.25 -0.99
C LEU A 99 0.02 0.30 0.14
N VAL A 100 -0.52 0.82 1.23
CA VAL A 100 -0.93 0.05 2.41
C VAL A 100 -2.40 -0.30 2.27
N THR A 101 -2.68 -1.59 2.10
CA THR A 101 -4.04 -2.14 2.07
C THR A 101 -4.28 -2.93 3.34
N PHE A 102 -5.46 -2.79 3.95
CA PHE A 102 -5.79 -3.40 5.25
C PHE A 102 -4.80 -2.95 6.34
N PRO A 103 -4.72 -1.63 6.61
CA PRO A 103 -3.75 -1.09 7.54
C PRO A 103 -3.94 -1.67 8.95
N ASN A 104 -2.82 -1.95 9.61
CA ASN A 104 -2.77 -2.28 11.03
C ASN A 104 -1.55 -1.61 11.69
N ALA A 105 -1.51 -1.61 13.02
CA ALA A 105 -0.51 -0.86 13.77
C ALA A 105 0.92 -1.32 13.46
N GLU A 106 1.11 -2.64 13.33
CA GLU A 106 2.42 -3.23 13.05
C GLU A 106 2.95 -2.79 11.68
N LEU A 107 2.13 -2.90 10.63
CA LEU A 107 2.52 -2.61 9.25
C LEU A 107 2.85 -1.13 9.08
N LEU A 108 1.98 -0.25 9.58
CA LEU A 108 2.22 1.20 9.53
C LEU A 108 3.47 1.59 10.31
N SER A 109 3.68 1.03 11.50
CA SER A 109 4.89 1.27 12.30
C SER A 109 6.16 0.84 11.57
N VAL A 110 6.16 -0.33 10.92
CA VAL A 110 7.31 -0.81 10.13
C VAL A 110 7.58 0.13 8.95
N ILE A 111 6.55 0.55 8.22
CA ILE A 111 6.71 1.46 7.07
C ILE A 111 7.26 2.81 7.51
N GLU A 112 6.71 3.41 8.57
CA GLU A 112 7.12 4.75 9.01
C GLU A 112 8.48 4.77 9.71
N SER A 113 8.85 3.70 10.43
CA SER A 113 10.18 3.61 11.08
C SER A 113 11.33 3.52 10.07
N HIS A 114 11.08 3.02 8.87
CA HIS A 114 12.10 2.82 7.85
C HIS A 114 11.98 3.81 6.67
N GLY A 115 10.78 4.32 6.41
CA GLY A 115 10.41 5.11 5.23
C GLY A 115 10.79 6.60 5.28
N ARG A 116 12.04 6.94 5.61
CA ARG A 116 12.49 8.34 5.73
C ARG A 116 12.27 9.20 4.46
N LYS A 117 12.14 8.58 3.28
CA LYS A 117 11.82 9.23 1.98
C LYS A 117 10.64 8.57 1.27
N ALA A 118 9.76 7.88 2.00
CA ALA A 118 8.66 7.12 1.42
C ALA A 118 7.41 7.98 1.18
N THR A 119 6.76 7.80 0.04
CA THR A 119 5.33 8.16 -0.11
C THR A 119 4.51 7.02 0.46
N VAL A 120 3.55 7.31 1.32
CA VAL A 120 2.68 6.30 1.94
C VAL A 120 1.25 6.61 1.58
N ILE A 121 0.55 5.63 1.01
CA ILE A 121 -0.86 5.70 0.63
C ILE A 121 -1.57 4.67 1.51
N VAL A 122 -2.38 5.14 2.45
CA VAL A 122 -3.21 4.27 3.30
C VAL A 122 -4.58 4.12 2.68
N PHE A 123 -4.95 2.88 2.37
CA PHE A 123 -6.22 2.51 1.77
C PHE A 123 -6.85 1.40 2.62
N GLY A 124 -7.94 1.70 3.32
CA GLY A 124 -8.48 0.78 4.32
C GLY A 124 -9.95 0.98 4.62
N ALA A 125 -10.60 -0.06 5.11
CA ALA A 125 -12.01 0.00 5.50
C ALA A 125 -12.21 0.67 6.86
N VAL A 126 -13.36 1.34 7.01
CA VAL A 126 -13.87 1.65 8.36
C VAL A 126 -14.19 0.32 9.04
N GLY A 127 -13.65 0.09 10.24
CA GLY A 127 -13.79 -1.16 10.98
C GLY A 127 -12.99 -1.18 12.27
N GLU A 128 -12.66 -2.37 12.77
CA GLU A 128 -11.99 -2.58 14.07
C GLU A 128 -10.63 -1.88 14.19
N GLU A 129 -9.94 -1.64 13.08
CA GLU A 129 -8.63 -0.98 13.04
C GLU A 129 -8.74 0.54 12.78
N ILE A 130 -9.94 1.15 12.88
CA ILE A 130 -10.13 2.57 12.61
C ILE A 130 -9.28 3.46 13.54
N ASP A 131 -9.19 3.09 14.82
CA ASP A 131 -8.38 3.82 15.82
C ASP A 131 -6.90 3.85 15.42
N VAL A 132 -6.39 2.78 14.83
CA VAL A 132 -5.00 2.72 14.35
C VAL A 132 -4.78 3.71 13.20
N VAL A 133 -5.73 3.74 12.26
CA VAL A 133 -5.66 4.63 11.11
C VAL A 133 -5.82 6.09 11.53
N ASP A 134 -6.72 6.37 12.48
CA ASP A 134 -6.93 7.70 13.03
C ASP A 134 -5.70 8.21 13.79
N ASN A 135 -5.09 7.37 14.63
CA ASN A 135 -3.84 7.69 15.30
C ASN A 135 -2.70 7.98 14.30
N TRP A 136 -2.60 7.20 13.23
CA TRP A 136 -1.64 7.46 12.16
C TRP A 136 -1.96 8.78 11.44
N ALA A 137 -3.24 9.05 11.13
CA ALA A 137 -3.67 10.26 10.46
C ALA A 137 -3.41 11.53 11.30
N GLN A 138 -3.68 11.47 12.61
CA GLN A 138 -3.38 12.57 13.53
C GLN A 138 -1.88 12.89 13.58
N ARG A 139 -1.04 11.86 13.56
CA ARG A 139 0.43 12.01 13.63
C ARG A 139 1.05 12.54 12.34
N TYR A 140 0.60 12.05 11.19
CA TYR A 140 1.26 12.32 9.90
C TYR A 140 0.49 13.26 8.99
N GLN A 141 -0.72 13.67 9.36
CA GLN A 141 -1.58 14.62 8.64
C GLN A 141 -1.66 14.32 7.12
N PRO A 142 -2.11 13.12 6.73
CA PRO A 142 -2.17 12.71 5.34
C PRO A 142 -3.14 13.59 4.54
N LYS A 143 -2.82 13.80 3.26
CA LYS A 143 -3.75 14.40 2.29
C LYS A 143 -4.88 13.42 2.00
N PRO A 144 -6.14 13.88 1.85
CA PRO A 144 -7.20 13.01 1.35
C PRO A 144 -6.83 12.53 -0.05
N LEU A 145 -6.97 11.23 -0.28
CA LEU A 145 -6.76 10.63 -1.58
C LEU A 145 -8.03 10.78 -2.41
N ASN A 146 -7.90 11.43 -3.57
CA ASN A 146 -8.99 11.57 -4.52
C ASN A 146 -8.73 10.64 -5.71
N LEU A 147 -9.62 9.66 -5.87
CA LEU A 147 -9.61 8.66 -6.95
C LEU A 147 -10.79 8.99 -7.86
N ALA A 148 -10.61 9.98 -8.73
CA ALA A 148 -11.60 10.43 -9.70
C ALA A 148 -11.34 9.79 -11.07
#